data_AF-A0A960VI79-F1
#
_entry.id   AF-A0A960VI79-F1
#
_cell.length_a   1.000
_cell.length_b   1.000
_cell.length_c   1.000
_cell.angle_alpha   90.00
_cell.angle_beta   90.00
_cell.angle_gamma   90.00
#
_symmetry.space_group_name_H-M   'P 1'
#
loop_
_entity.id
_entity.type
_entity.pdbx_description
1 polymer ?
#
loop_
_entity_poly.entity_id
_entity_poly.type
_entity_poly.pdbx_seq_one_letter_code
_entity_poly.pdbx_strand_id
1 'polypeptide(L)'
;MNPFPFFWLMLTFFCILTQGFFSMMEMASVSFNRVRLQYYVALKIRRAIWLKSLLDRPSRLFANVILGVNISLQIGSQSSREFYSALGLNPDLAPLTQVFLVVILAELCPLFAARKYAEHVVMLGMPILYGIHILFKPIIWFISQITSFISFLIGSKE
;
A
#
# COMPACT_ATOMS: atom_id res chain seq x y z
N MET A 1 4.75 -31.92 -5.74
CA MET A 1 4.10 -31.41 -4.51
C MET A 1 5.11 -30.57 -3.77
N ASN A 2 4.84 -29.26 -3.60
CA ASN A 2 5.73 -28.39 -2.84
C ASN A 2 5.72 -28.81 -1.36
N PRO A 3 6.87 -29.10 -0.74
CA PRO A 3 6.93 -29.70 0.60
C PRO A 3 6.65 -28.71 1.74
N PHE A 4 6.46 -27.42 1.46
CA PHE A 4 6.30 -26.36 2.47
C PHE A 4 4.99 -25.58 2.33
N PRO A 5 3.81 -26.20 2.56
CA PRO A 5 2.53 -25.49 2.53
C PRO A 5 2.50 -24.33 3.55
N PHE A 6 3.12 -24.52 4.72
CA PHE A 6 3.18 -23.49 5.76
C PHE A 6 3.95 -22.24 5.32
N PHE A 7 4.99 -22.38 4.51
CA PHE A 7 5.76 -21.25 3.97
C PHE A 7 4.88 -20.36 3.08
N TRP A 8 4.14 -20.97 2.15
CA TRP A 8 3.22 -20.26 1.26
C TRP A 8 2.08 -19.58 2.03
N LEU A 9 1.53 -20.24 3.06
CA LEU A 9 0.53 -19.62 3.92
C LEU A 9 1.09 -18.39 4.65
N MET A 10 2.28 -18.50 5.25
CA MET A 10 2.93 -17.37 5.93
C MET A 10 3.22 -16.22 4.98
N LEU A 11 3.70 -16.52 3.76
CA LEU A 11 3.97 -15.51 2.75
C LEU A 11 2.69 -14.80 2.31
N THR A 12 1.60 -15.54 2.08
CA THR A 12 0.28 -14.96 1.75
C THR A 12 -0.21 -14.03 2.87
N PHE A 13 -0.10 -14.46 4.13
CA PHE A 13 -0.50 -13.65 5.27
C PHE A 13 0.34 -12.37 5.39
N PHE A 14 1.66 -12.47 5.20
CA PHE A 14 2.57 -11.32 5.17
C PHE A 14 2.20 -10.32 4.06
N CYS A 15 1.84 -10.81 2.87
CA CYS A 15 1.35 -9.97 1.78
C CYS A 15 0.06 -9.23 2.15
N ILE A 16 -0.90 -9.91 2.79
CA ILE A 16 -2.16 -9.28 3.24
C ILE A 16 -1.88 -8.19 4.27
N LEU A 17 -1.01 -8.45 5.26
CA LEU A 17 -0.61 -7.44 6.25
C LEU A 17 0.05 -6.23 5.59
N THR A 18 0.90 -6.46 4.60
CA THR A 18 1.57 -5.39 3.85
C THR A 18 0.57 -4.52 3.08
N GLN A 19 -0.41 -5.14 2.41
CA GLN A 19 -1.51 -4.41 1.76
C GLN A 19 -2.32 -3.60 2.78
N GLY A 20 -2.63 -4.21 3.92
CA GLY A 20 -3.31 -3.56 5.04
C GLY A 20 -2.57 -2.33 5.55
N PHE A 21 -1.25 -2.43 5.70
CA PHE A 21 -0.42 -1.29 6.07
C PHE A 21 -0.50 -0.15 5.07
N PHE A 22 -0.39 -0.43 3.76
CA PHE A 22 -0.48 0.61 2.72
C PHE A 22 -1.85 1.29 2.71
N SER A 23 -2.94 0.52 2.75
CA SER A 23 -4.31 1.06 2.81
C SER A 23 -4.54 1.88 4.10
N MET A 24 -4.04 1.39 5.23
CA MET A 24 -4.10 2.12 6.51
C MET A 24 -3.38 3.47 6.41
N MET A 25 -2.17 3.48 5.85
CA MET A 25 -1.34 4.67 5.73
C MET A 25 -1.94 5.70 4.80
N GLU A 26 -2.52 5.27 3.68
CA GLU A 26 -3.26 6.14 2.76
C GLU A 26 -4.41 6.84 3.48
N MET A 27 -5.30 6.06 4.08
CA MET A 27 -6.50 6.59 4.73
C MET A 27 -6.14 7.47 5.93
N ALA A 28 -5.12 7.09 6.71
CA ALA A 28 -4.65 7.88 7.84
C ALA A 28 -4.00 9.19 7.40
N SER A 29 -3.24 9.19 6.29
CA SER A 29 -2.62 10.39 5.73
C SER A 29 -3.67 11.39 5.23
N VAL A 30 -4.71 10.91 4.55
CA VAL A 30 -5.79 11.75 4.02
C VAL A 30 -6.73 12.24 5.14
N SER A 31 -6.95 11.42 6.18
CA SER A 31 -7.80 11.76 7.32
C SER A 31 -7.09 12.60 8.39
N PHE A 32 -5.80 12.89 8.23
CA PHE A 32 -5.02 13.62 9.21
C PHE A 32 -5.51 15.08 9.31
N ASN A 33 -5.69 15.59 10.53
CA ASN A 33 -6.13 16.97 10.76
C ASN A 33 -5.09 17.99 10.27
N ARG A 34 -5.47 18.83 9.30
CA ARG A 34 -4.57 19.82 8.67
C ARG A 34 -3.96 20.83 9.66
N VAL A 35 -4.73 21.30 10.64
CA VAL A 35 -4.26 22.26 11.66
C VAL A 35 -3.19 21.61 12.53
N ARG A 36 -3.43 20.38 12.99
CA ARG A 36 -2.43 19.64 13.79
C ARG A 36 -1.19 19.31 12.98
N LEU A 37 -1.33 19.02 11.69
CA LEU A 37 -0.19 18.76 10.81
C LEU A 37 0.72 19.98 10.71
N GLN A 38 0.13 21.17 10.49
CA GLN A 38 0.87 22.42 10.44
C GLN A 38 1.59 22.71 11.75
N TYR A 39 0.93 22.45 12.90
CA TYR A 39 1.54 22.56 14.22
C TYR A 39 2.78 21.65 14.37
N TYR A 40 2.67 20.36 14.02
CA TYR A 40 3.81 19.44 14.11
C TYR A 40 4.95 19.76 13.14
N VAL A 41 4.63 20.32 11.96
CA VAL A 41 5.62 20.82 11.02
C VAL A 41 6.34 22.04 11.59
N ALA A 42 5.63 22.96 12.26
CA ALA A 42 6.24 24.11 12.93
C ALA A 42 7.18 23.67 14.07
N LEU A 43 6.83 22.60 14.78
CA LEU A 43 7.70 21.93 15.76
C LEU A 43 8.86 21.13 15.14
N LYS A 44 9.04 21.18 13.81
CA LYS A 44 10.09 20.47 13.07
C LYS A 44 10.09 18.94 13.27
N ILE A 45 8.93 18.34 13.54
CA ILE A 45 8.81 16.88 13.64
C ILE A 45 9.01 16.26 12.25
N ARG A 46 10.08 15.48 12.08
CA ARG A 46 10.46 14.87 10.79
C ARG A 46 9.31 14.10 10.11
N ARG A 47 8.55 13.32 10.90
CA ARG A 47 7.44 12.51 10.40
C ARG A 47 6.31 13.35 9.82
N ALA A 48 5.98 14.47 10.48
CA ALA A 48 4.99 15.42 9.99
C ALA A 48 5.46 16.16 8.73
N ILE A 49 6.75 16.48 8.64
CA ILE A 49 7.34 17.09 7.44
C ILE A 49 7.26 16.11 6.25
N TRP A 50 7.55 14.83 6.46
CA TRP A 50 7.42 13.80 5.43
C TRP A 50 5.97 13.63 4.97
N LEU A 51 5.02 13.56 5.92
CA LEU A 51 3.59 13.53 5.58
C LEU A 51 3.22 14.73 4.72
N LYS A 52 3.59 15.95 5.15
CA LYS A 52 3.29 17.18 4.42
C LYS A 52 3.87 17.12 2.99
N SER A 53 5.12 16.71 2.84
CA SER A 53 5.75 16.57 1.52
C SER A 53 5.03 15.58 0.60
N LEU A 54 4.43 14.51 1.14
CA LEU A 54 3.64 13.56 0.36
C LEU A 54 2.23 14.10 0.06
N LEU A 55 1.61 14.84 0.98
CA LEU A 55 0.30 15.47 0.79
C LEU A 55 0.34 16.68 -0.15
N ASP A 56 1.48 17.37 -0.25
CA ASP A 56 1.68 18.47 -1.22
C ASP A 56 1.61 17.96 -2.67
N ARG A 57 1.87 16.66 -2.89
CA ARG A 57 1.71 15.99 -4.20
C ARG A 57 0.98 14.65 -4.00
N PRO A 58 -0.34 14.68 -3.81
CA PRO A 58 -1.10 13.49 -3.42
C PRO A 58 -0.99 12.37 -4.47
N SER A 59 -0.80 12.72 -5.76
CA SER A 59 -0.53 11.75 -6.82
C SER A 59 0.67 10.83 -6.52
N ARG A 60 1.72 11.34 -5.87
CA ARG A 60 2.88 10.52 -5.48
C ARG A 60 2.56 9.60 -4.31
N LEU A 61 1.77 10.08 -3.34
CA LEU A 61 1.32 9.25 -2.22
C LEU A 61 0.47 8.09 -2.74
N PHE A 62 -0.54 8.40 -3.57
CA PHE A 62 -1.40 7.38 -4.18
C PHE A 62 -0.61 6.41 -5.04
N ALA A 63 0.34 6.90 -5.85
CA ALA A 63 1.19 6.02 -6.65
C ALA A 63 2.02 5.03 -5.79
N ASN A 64 2.62 5.49 -4.68
CA ASN A 64 3.35 4.61 -3.77
C ASN A 64 2.45 3.51 -3.19
N VAL A 65 1.27 3.90 -2.70
CA VAL A 65 0.31 3.01 -2.04
C VAL A 65 -0.22 1.98 -3.05
N ILE A 66 -0.68 2.44 -4.21
CA ILE A 66 -1.21 1.58 -5.27
C ILE A 66 -0.15 0.59 -5.73
N LEU A 67 1.11 1.02 -5.94
CA LEU A 67 2.19 0.11 -6.27
C LEU A 67 2.44 -0.93 -5.17
N GLY A 68 2.50 -0.49 -3.91
CA GLY A 68 2.72 -1.39 -2.77
C GLY A 68 1.62 -2.44 -2.62
N VAL A 69 0.36 -2.05 -2.77
CA VAL A 69 -0.80 -2.95 -2.70
C VAL A 69 -0.76 -3.94 -3.87
N ASN A 70 -0.56 -3.47 -5.11
CA ASN A 70 -0.59 -4.34 -6.28
C ASN A 70 0.55 -5.36 -6.31
N ILE A 71 1.77 -4.96 -5.95
CA ILE A 71 2.92 -5.88 -5.86
C ILE A 71 2.62 -6.96 -4.81
N SER A 72 2.15 -6.55 -3.63
CA SER A 72 1.80 -7.48 -2.56
C SER A 72 0.64 -8.40 -2.94
N LEU A 73 -0.32 -7.90 -3.72
CA LEU A 73 -1.44 -8.70 -4.22
C LEU A 73 -0.99 -9.75 -5.22
N GLN A 74 -0.13 -9.39 -6.17
CA GLN A 74 0.36 -10.32 -7.18
C GLN A 74 1.20 -11.45 -6.55
N ILE A 75 2.08 -11.11 -5.61
CA ILE A 75 2.88 -12.09 -4.87
C ILE A 75 1.98 -12.97 -3.99
N GLY A 76 1.06 -12.35 -3.25
CA GLY A 76 0.11 -13.08 -2.41
C GLY A 76 -0.81 -14.01 -3.21
N SER A 77 -1.21 -13.61 -4.41
CA SER A 77 -2.03 -14.42 -5.34
C SER A 77 -1.32 -15.69 -5.78
N GLN A 78 -0.07 -15.55 -6.22
CA GLN A 78 0.73 -16.71 -6.59
C GLN A 78 1.01 -17.61 -5.38
N SER A 79 1.32 -17.02 -4.24
CA SER A 79 1.54 -17.74 -2.98
C SER A 79 0.30 -18.53 -2.54
N SER A 80 -0.89 -17.94 -2.64
CA SER A 80 -2.16 -18.60 -2.32
C SER A 80 -2.43 -19.80 -3.24
N ARG A 81 -2.17 -19.65 -4.55
CA ARG A 81 -2.31 -20.76 -5.52
C ARG A 81 -1.37 -21.92 -5.22
N GLU A 82 -0.12 -21.63 -4.87
CA GLU A 82 0.87 -22.64 -4.49
C GLU A 82 0.49 -23.35 -3.17
N PHE A 83 -0.10 -22.62 -2.23
CA PHE A 83 -0.64 -23.21 -1.01
C PHE A 83 -1.79 -24.21 -1.29
N TYR A 84 -2.72 -23.84 -2.17
CA TYR A 84 -3.82 -24.73 -2.57
C TYR A 84 -3.30 -25.98 -3.29
N SER A 85 -2.34 -25.80 -4.21
CA SER A 85 -1.66 -26.91 -4.89
C SER A 85 -0.95 -27.85 -3.91
N ALA A 86 -0.29 -27.30 -2.88
CA ALA A 86 0.38 -28.09 -1.85
C ALA A 86 -0.60 -28.88 -0.95
N LEU A 87 -1.83 -28.40 -0.79
CA LEU A 87 -2.91 -29.09 -0.07
C LEU A 87 -3.68 -30.11 -0.93
N GLY A 88 -3.39 -30.20 -2.24
CA GLY A 88 -4.17 -31.03 -3.17
C GLY A 88 -5.56 -30.46 -3.47
N LEU A 89 -5.80 -29.18 -3.19
CA LEU A 89 -7.02 -28.46 -3.55
C LEU A 89 -6.88 -27.83 -4.94
N ASN A 90 -8.01 -27.57 -5.61
CA ASN A 90 -8.01 -26.87 -6.90
C ASN A 90 -7.43 -25.46 -6.75
N PRO A 91 -6.28 -25.13 -7.40
CA PRO A 91 -5.65 -23.81 -7.29
C PRO A 91 -6.53 -22.66 -7.76
N ASP A 92 -7.51 -22.93 -8.61
CA ASP A 92 -8.44 -21.94 -9.14
C ASP A 92 -9.44 -21.43 -8.09
N LEU A 93 -9.57 -22.11 -6.95
CA LEU A 93 -10.37 -21.64 -5.81
C LEU A 93 -9.59 -20.69 -4.88
N ALA A 94 -8.27 -20.60 -5.02
CA ALA A 94 -7.41 -19.76 -4.18
C ALA A 94 -7.71 -18.25 -4.27
N PRO A 95 -8.03 -17.67 -5.45
CA PRO A 95 -8.37 -16.26 -5.56
C PRO A 95 -9.65 -15.89 -4.78
N LEU A 96 -10.63 -16.80 -4.71
CA LEU A 96 -11.91 -16.53 -4.06
C LEU A 96 -11.73 -16.27 -2.56
N THR A 97 -10.99 -17.14 -1.86
CA THR A 97 -10.72 -16.98 -0.43
C THR A 97 -9.78 -15.81 -0.17
N GLN A 98 -8.81 -15.60 -1.05
CA GLN A 98 -7.89 -14.48 -0.92
C GLN A 98 -8.57 -13.13 -1.05
N VAL A 99 -9.46 -12.94 -2.03
CA VAL A 99 -10.21 -11.68 -2.20
C VAL A 99 -10.99 -11.38 -0.93
N PHE A 100 -11.69 -12.37 -0.36
CA PHE A 100 -12.43 -12.21 0.88
C PHE A 100 -11.52 -11.77 2.04
N LEU A 101 -10.35 -12.40 2.19
CA LEU A 101 -9.37 -12.05 3.24
C LEU A 101 -8.79 -10.64 3.04
N VAL A 102 -8.44 -10.27 1.81
CA VAL A 102 -7.88 -8.95 1.48
C VAL A 102 -8.90 -7.85 1.76
N VAL A 103 -10.13 -7.99 1.27
CA VAL A 103 -11.19 -6.98 1.47
C VAL A 103 -11.43 -6.74 2.97
N ILE A 104 -11.47 -7.79 3.78
CA ILE A 104 -11.73 -7.62 5.21
C ILE A 104 -10.48 -7.11 5.94
N LEU A 105 -9.37 -7.85 5.83
CA LEU A 105 -8.19 -7.64 6.69
C LEU A 105 -7.25 -6.55 6.17
N ALA A 106 -7.16 -6.38 4.86
CA ALA A 106 -6.24 -5.42 4.24
C ALA A 106 -6.93 -4.12 3.77
N GLU A 107 -8.26 -4.08 3.70
CA GLU A 107 -8.97 -2.90 3.21
C GLU A 107 -9.96 -2.34 4.23
N LEU A 108 -11.03 -3.06 4.55
CA LEU A 108 -12.09 -2.57 5.45
C LEU A 108 -11.58 -2.31 6.88
N CYS A 109 -10.96 -3.31 7.52
CA CYS A 109 -10.47 -3.15 8.89
C CYS A 109 -9.43 -2.03 9.02
N PRO A 110 -8.38 -1.96 8.18
CA PRO A 110 -7.40 -0.88 8.23
C PRO A 110 -8.02 0.49 7.96
N LEU A 111 -8.99 0.60 7.05
CA LEU A 111 -9.66 1.86 6.73
C LEU A 111 -10.40 2.43 7.95
N PHE A 112 -11.15 1.60 8.67
CA PHE A 112 -11.84 2.04 9.88
C PHE A 112 -10.87 2.44 11.00
N ALA A 113 -9.81 1.64 11.22
CA ALA A 113 -8.79 1.94 12.21
C ALA A 113 -8.04 3.25 11.88
N ALA A 114 -7.66 3.44 10.62
CA ALA A 114 -6.95 4.61 10.12
C ALA A 114 -7.75 5.89 10.27
N ARG A 115 -9.07 5.87 10.02
CA ARG A 115 -9.92 7.06 10.21
C ARG A 115 -10.00 7.48 11.67
N LYS A 116 -10.10 6.53 12.60
CA LYS A 116 -10.23 6.81 14.04
C LYS A 116 -8.91 7.25 14.68
N TYR A 117 -7.80 6.64 14.27
CA TYR A 117 -6.47 6.85 14.87
C TYR A 117 -5.45 7.42 13.88
N ALA A 118 -5.91 8.25 12.94
CA ALA A 118 -5.12 8.79 11.83
C ALA A 118 -3.77 9.36 12.27
N GLU A 119 -3.78 10.12 13.36
CA GLU A 119 -2.58 10.75 13.88
C GLU A 119 -1.55 9.74 14.38
N HIS A 120 -1.98 8.78 15.19
CA HIS A 120 -1.08 7.78 15.75
C HIS A 120 -0.51 6.87 14.65
N VAL A 121 -1.37 6.44 13.72
CA VAL A 121 -0.98 5.62 12.56
C VAL A 121 0.04 6.34 11.70
N VAL A 122 -0.22 7.59 11.31
CA VAL A 122 0.73 8.38 10.52
C VAL A 122 2.04 8.56 11.28
N MET A 123 1.98 8.97 12.54
CA MET A 123 3.19 9.22 13.31
C MET A 123 4.02 7.95 13.49
N LEU A 124 3.42 6.76 13.51
CA LEU A 124 4.18 5.50 13.61
C LEU A 124 4.65 4.97 12.25
N GLY A 125 3.78 5.00 11.23
CA GLY A 125 4.02 4.37 9.93
C GLY A 125 4.67 5.27 8.88
N MET A 126 4.68 6.60 9.06
CA MET A 126 5.26 7.52 8.08
C MET A 126 6.75 7.27 7.79
N PRO A 127 7.62 6.93 8.75
CA PRO A 127 9.01 6.57 8.45
C PRO A 127 9.13 5.39 7.49
N ILE A 128 8.28 4.37 7.66
CA ILE A 128 8.27 3.17 6.82
C ILE A 128 7.76 3.54 5.43
N LEU A 129 6.62 4.23 5.36
CA LEU A 129 6.04 4.68 4.08
C LEU A 129 7.02 5.58 3.30
N TYR A 130 7.70 6.51 3.99
CA TYR A 130 8.65 7.42 3.34
C TYR A 130 9.91 6.68 2.87
N GLY A 131 10.40 5.69 3.62
CA GLY A 131 11.47 4.79 3.16
C GLY A 131 11.09 4.04 1.88
N ILE A 132 9.88 3.48 1.84
CA ILE A 132 9.33 2.81 0.65
C ILE A 132 9.15 3.80 -0.50
N HIS A 133 8.70 5.03 -0.22
CA HIS A 133 8.60 6.07 -1.24
C HIS A 133 9.95 6.35 -1.92
N ILE A 134 11.04 6.42 -1.15
CA ILE A 134 12.38 6.60 -1.71
C ILE A 134 12.77 5.42 -2.59
N LEU A 135 12.46 4.19 -2.15
CA LEU A 135 12.71 2.96 -2.91
C LEU A 135 11.91 2.91 -4.22
N PHE A 136 10.65 3.33 -4.20
CA PHE A 136 9.76 3.33 -5.36
C PHE A 136 9.91 4.56 -6.26
N LYS A 137 10.60 5.62 -5.79
CA LYS A 137 10.87 6.83 -6.56
C LYS A 137 11.39 6.57 -8.00
N PRO A 138 12.38 5.69 -8.26
CA PRO A 138 12.81 5.40 -9.64
C PRO A 138 11.70 4.80 -10.49
N ILE A 139 10.92 3.87 -9.93
CA ILE A 139 9.80 3.21 -10.61
C ILE A 139 8.70 4.23 -10.93
N ILE A 140 8.35 5.08 -9.97
CA ILE A 140 7.32 6.12 -10.15
C ILE A 140 7.77 7.15 -11.18
N TRP A 141 9.05 7.52 -11.19
CA TRP A 141 9.60 8.42 -12.20
C TRP A 141 9.47 7.81 -13.60
N PHE A 142 9.82 6.53 -13.75
CA PHE A 142 9.68 5.80 -15.02
C PHE A 142 8.22 5.72 -15.48
N ILE A 143 7.30 5.37 -14.58
CA ILE A 143 5.85 5.36 -14.87
C ILE A 143 5.38 6.75 -15.29
N SER A 144 5.81 7.80 -14.58
CA SER A 144 5.46 9.18 -14.91
C SER A 144 5.95 9.60 -16.31
N GLN A 145 7.09 9.09 -16.77
CA GLN A 145 7.56 9.34 -18.14
C GLN A 145 6.63 8.68 -19.17
N ILE A 146 6.21 7.44 -18.93
CA ILE A 146 5.27 6.72 -19.79
C ILE A 146 3.92 7.46 -19.81
N THR A 147 3.40 7.86 -18.64
CA THR A 147 2.14 8.61 -18.55
C THR A 147 2.25 9.94 -19.31
N SER A 148 3.35 10.68 -19.16
CA SER A 148 3.56 11.94 -19.90
C SER A 148 3.64 11.72 -21.41
N PHE A 149 4.26 10.62 -21.85
CA PHE A 149 4.32 10.26 -23.26
C PHE A 149 2.95 9.91 -23.83
N ILE A 150 2.14 9.16 -23.08
CA ILE A 150 0.76 8.84 -23.45
C ILE A 150 -0.11 10.11 -23.47
N SER A 151 0.00 10.98 -22.46
CA SER A 151 -0.73 12.26 -22.44
C SER A 151 -0.38 13.15 -23.62
N PHE A 152 0.91 13.18 -24.00
CA PHE A 152 1.36 13.88 -25.20
C PHE A 152 0.73 13.31 -26.48
N LEU A 153 0.66 11.98 -26.62
CA LEU A 153 0.00 11.32 -27.76
C LEU A 153 -1.51 11.59 -27.81
N ILE A 154 -2.17 11.72 -26.66
CA ILE A 154 -3.60 12.02 -26.55
C ILE A 154 -3.88 13.52 -26.76
N GLY A 155 -2.85 14.38 -26.79
CA GLY A 155 -3.00 15.83 -26.95
C GLY A 155 -3.46 16.55 -25.67
N SER A 156 -3.43 15.87 -24.53
CA SER A 156 -3.73 16.46 -23.22
C SER A 156 -2.50 17.20 -22.71
N LYS A 157 -2.55 18.53 -22.79
CA LYS A 157 -1.63 19.43 -22.09
C LYS A 157 -2.20 19.73 -20.71
N GLU A 158 -1.72 19.03 -19.69
CA GLU A 158 -1.71 19.51 -18.31
C GLU A 158 -0.28 19.58 -17.78
#